data_AF-A0A7W1AM32-F1
#
_entry.id   AF-A0A7W1AM32-F1
#
_cell.length_a   1.000
_cell.length_b   1.000
_cell.length_c   1.000
_cell.angle_alpha   90.00
_cell.angle_beta   90.00
_cell.angle_gamma   90.00
#
_symmetry.space_group_name_H-M   'P 1'
#
loop_
_entity.id
_entity.type
_entity.pdbx_description
1 polymer ?
#
loop_
_entity_poly.entity_id
_entity_poly.type
_entity_poly.pdbx_seq_one_letter_code
_entity_poly.pdbx_strand_id
1 'polypeptide(L)'
;FQTLLAIKRRQPIVAAQHLERAQKLAVAITPERRAWIQLLAVQLALVRNDDKRAREQLAELAPFLENASDPRLLALYHMLAAELAKRARDTLTASTEKQRALDALHAAEIAADAIYQDCVVCTPTIPGK
;
A
#
# COMPACT_ATOMS: atom_id res chain seq x y z
N PHE A 1 7.80 -11.11 -3.72
CA PHE A 1 6.38 -10.84 -4.04
C PHE A 1 6.15 -10.76 -5.55
N GLN A 2 5.74 -11.86 -6.20
CA GLN A 2 5.42 -11.86 -7.63
C GLN A 2 4.22 -10.94 -7.96
N THR A 3 3.29 -10.75 -7.02
CA THR A 3 2.17 -9.80 -7.11
C THR A 3 2.66 -8.36 -7.33
N LEU A 4 3.60 -7.88 -6.51
CA LEU A 4 4.14 -6.52 -6.63
C LEU A 4 4.82 -6.30 -7.98
N LEU A 5 5.56 -7.31 -8.48
CA LEU A 5 6.18 -7.26 -9.80
C LEU A 5 5.13 -7.20 -10.93
N ALA A 6 4.04 -7.96 -10.82
CA ALA A 6 2.95 -7.94 -11.79
C ALA A 6 2.18 -6.61 -11.78
N ILE A 7 2.01 -5.99 -10.60
CA ILE A 7 1.46 -4.62 -10.47
C ILE A 7 2.40 -3.62 -11.15
N LYS A 8 3.72 -3.68 -10.89
CA LYS A 8 4.74 -2.83 -11.57
C LYS A 8 4.69 -2.98 -13.09
N ARG A 9 4.42 -4.18 -13.60
CA ARG A 9 4.31 -4.47 -15.03
C ARG A 9 2.94 -4.10 -15.65
N ARG A 10 2.03 -3.46 -14.89
CA ARG A 10 0.66 -3.14 -15.32
C ARG A 10 -0.11 -4.37 -15.82
N GLN A 11 0.10 -5.52 -15.19
CA GLN A 11 -0.61 -6.77 -15.49
C GLN A 11 -1.61 -7.09 -14.38
N PRO A 12 -2.76 -6.37 -14.29
CA PRO A 12 -3.68 -6.48 -13.17
C PRO A 12 -4.34 -7.85 -13.06
N ILE A 13 -4.46 -8.59 -14.17
CA ILE A 13 -5.02 -9.96 -14.19
C ILE A 13 -4.04 -10.93 -13.52
N VAL A 14 -2.77 -10.88 -13.92
CA VAL A 14 -1.69 -11.71 -13.37
C VAL A 14 -1.44 -11.36 -11.90
N ALA A 15 -1.49 -10.08 -11.54
CA ALA A 15 -1.40 -9.63 -10.15
C ALA A 15 -2.53 -10.21 -9.28
N ALA A 16 -3.78 -10.21 -9.77
CA ALA A 16 -4.89 -10.82 -9.04
C ALA A 16 -4.71 -12.33 -8.85
N GLN A 17 -4.23 -13.05 -9.86
CA GLN A 17 -3.99 -14.48 -9.75
C GLN A 17 -2.91 -14.80 -8.71
N HIS A 18 -1.81 -14.03 -8.67
CA HIS A 18 -0.79 -14.19 -7.64
C HIS A 18 -1.28 -13.79 -6.25
N LEU A 19 -2.11 -12.75 -6.15
CA LEU A 19 -2.70 -12.30 -4.90
C LEU A 19 -3.67 -13.34 -4.33
N GLU A 20 -4.55 -13.92 -5.17
CA GLU A 20 -5.50 -14.95 -4.76
C GLU A 20 -4.78 -16.20 -4.23
N ARG A 21 -3.67 -16.60 -4.89
CA ARG A 21 -2.81 -17.69 -4.40
C ARG A 21 -2.17 -17.35 -3.05
N ALA A 22 -1.67 -16.13 -2.90
CA ALA A 22 -1.07 -15.67 -1.63
C ALA A 22 -2.11 -15.63 -0.49
N GLN A 23 -3.34 -15.19 -0.78
CA GLN A 23 -4.45 -15.14 0.18
C GLN A 23 -4.90 -16.55 0.60
N LYS A 24 -4.97 -17.52 -0.32
CA LYS A 24 -5.27 -18.92 0.01
C LYS A 24 -4.22 -19.55 0.93
N LEU A 25 -2.96 -19.12 0.81
CA LEU A 25 -1.86 -19.54 1.69
C LEU A 25 -1.77 -18.72 2.99
N ALA A 26 -2.57 -17.65 3.13
CA ALA A 26 -2.49 -16.71 4.25
C ALA A 26 -3.12 -17.20 5.57
N VAL A 27 -3.72 -18.40 5.55
CA VAL A 27 -4.27 -19.03 6.76
C VAL A 27 -3.16 -19.47 7.72
N ALA A 28 -1.96 -19.77 7.22
CA ALA A 28 -0.83 -20.28 7.99
C ALA A 28 0.32 -19.27 8.24
N ILE A 29 0.11 -17.99 7.95
CA ILE A 29 1.16 -16.95 8.07
C ILE A 29 0.91 -16.01 9.25
N THR A 30 1.97 -15.32 9.67
CA THR A 30 1.92 -14.30 10.72
C THR A 30 0.94 -13.17 10.36
N PRO A 31 0.30 -12.53 11.35
CA PRO A 31 -0.63 -11.42 11.12
C PRO A 31 -0.02 -10.28 10.27
N GLU A 32 1.26 -9.99 10.48
CA GLU A 32 2.01 -8.98 9.72
C GLU A 32 2.10 -9.33 8.22
N ARG A 33 2.43 -10.59 7.88
CA ARG A 33 2.46 -11.01 6.47
C ARG A 33 1.07 -10.94 5.83
N ARG A 34 0.01 -11.19 6.60
CA ARG A 34 -1.37 -11.02 6.13
C ARG A 34 -1.67 -9.56 5.82
N ALA A 35 -1.23 -8.63 6.66
CA ALA A 35 -1.38 -7.21 6.41
C ALA A 35 -0.63 -6.75 5.15
N TRP A 36 0.60 -7.23 4.93
CA TRP A 36 1.33 -7.00 3.68
C TRP A 36 0.55 -7.46 2.44
N ILE A 37 -0.09 -8.64 2.51
CA ILE A 37 -0.93 -9.15 1.41
C ILE A 37 -2.18 -8.28 1.21
N GLN A 38 -2.81 -7.80 2.28
CA GLN A 38 -3.97 -6.91 2.19
C GLN A 38 -3.59 -5.53 1.59
N LEU A 39 -2.45 -4.94 1.96
CA LEU A 39 -1.97 -3.71 1.33
C LEU A 39 -1.64 -3.89 -0.17
N LEU A 40 -1.16 -5.06 -0.58
CA LEU A 40 -1.02 -5.39 -2.00
C LEU A 40 -2.38 -5.49 -2.72
N ALA A 41 -3.42 -5.95 -2.03
CA ALA A 41 -4.78 -5.94 -2.55
C ALA A 41 -5.31 -4.51 -2.77
N VAL A 42 -5.05 -3.62 -1.81
CA VAL A 42 -5.36 -2.18 -1.91
C VAL A 42 -4.66 -1.56 -3.12
N GLN A 43 -3.36 -1.81 -3.29
CA GLN A 43 -2.60 -1.34 -4.46
C GLN A 43 -3.21 -1.81 -5.78
N LEU A 44 -3.62 -3.08 -5.85
CA LEU A 44 -4.26 -3.63 -7.04
C LEU A 44 -5.63 -2.99 -7.31
N ALA A 45 -6.43 -2.74 -6.26
CA ALA A 45 -7.71 -2.04 -6.38
C ALA A 45 -7.51 -0.62 -6.92
N LEU A 46 -6.51 0.11 -6.43
CA LEU A 46 -6.15 1.44 -6.94
C LEU A 46 -5.69 1.42 -8.41
N VAL A 47 -4.90 0.43 -8.82
CA VAL A 47 -4.53 0.26 -10.24
C VAL A 47 -5.75 -0.02 -11.13
N ARG A 48 -6.78 -0.67 -10.59
CA ARG A 48 -8.05 -0.96 -11.28
C ARG A 48 -9.07 0.18 -11.20
N ASN A 49 -8.74 1.30 -10.55
CA ASN A 49 -9.66 2.41 -10.25
C ASN A 49 -10.88 1.99 -9.42
N ASP A 50 -10.73 0.95 -8.59
CA ASP A 50 -11.74 0.53 -7.61
C ASP A 50 -11.45 1.19 -6.25
N ASP A 51 -11.66 2.51 -6.20
CA ASP A 51 -11.36 3.32 -5.02
C ASP A 51 -12.24 2.93 -3.83
N LYS A 52 -13.46 2.45 -4.07
CA LYS A 52 -14.38 1.97 -3.02
C LYS A 52 -13.76 0.77 -2.31
N ARG A 53 -13.34 -0.24 -3.07
CA ARG A 53 -12.73 -1.45 -2.50
C ARG A 53 -11.40 -1.16 -1.83
N ALA A 54 -10.61 -0.24 -2.37
CA ALA A 54 -9.37 0.19 -1.74
C ALA A 54 -9.62 0.84 -0.36
N ARG A 55 -10.64 1.69 -0.23
CA ARG A 55 -11.02 2.30 1.06
C ARG A 55 -11.52 1.27 2.07
N GLU A 56 -12.39 0.36 1.65
CA GLU A 56 -12.92 -0.71 2.51
C GLU A 56 -11.77 -1.56 3.07
N GLN A 57 -10.83 -1.97 2.22
CA GLN A 57 -9.68 -2.78 2.63
C GLN A 57 -8.70 -2.04 3.55
N LEU A 58 -8.50 -0.73 3.36
CA LEU A 58 -7.71 0.06 4.30
C LEU A 58 -8.42 0.22 5.66
N ALA A 59 -9.72 0.44 5.67
CA ALA A 59 -10.48 0.57 6.91
C ALA A 59 -10.44 -0.71 7.74
N GLU A 60 -10.48 -1.89 7.10
CA GLU A 60 -10.31 -3.18 7.77
C GLU A 60 -8.92 -3.37 8.39
N LEU A 61 -7.89 -2.76 7.80
CA LEU A 61 -6.49 -2.84 8.24
C LEU A 61 -6.15 -1.88 9.37
N ALA A 62 -6.84 -0.74 9.48
CA ALA A 62 -6.57 0.30 10.46
C ALA A 62 -6.37 -0.22 11.91
N PRO A 63 -7.27 -1.04 12.50
CA PRO A 63 -7.10 -1.50 13.88
C PRO A 63 -5.90 -2.44 14.07
N PHE A 64 -5.44 -3.12 13.01
CA PHE A 64 -4.27 -3.98 13.09
C PHE A 64 -2.96 -3.16 13.12
N LEU A 65 -2.94 -2.03 12.41
CA LEU A 65 -1.75 -1.23 12.22
C LEU A 65 -1.38 -0.38 13.44
N GLU A 66 -2.30 -0.15 14.37
CA GLU A 66 -2.00 0.47 15.67
C GLU A 66 -0.93 -0.31 16.45
N ASN A 67 -0.83 -1.62 16.22
CA ASN A 67 0.13 -2.50 16.89
C ASN A 67 1.20 -3.05 15.92
N ALA A 68 1.29 -2.51 14.69
CA ALA A 68 2.26 -2.99 13.72
C ALA A 68 3.68 -2.58 14.14
N SER A 69 4.56 -3.56 14.29
CA SER A 69 5.98 -3.33 14.57
C SER A 69 6.79 -2.98 13.33
N ASP A 70 6.25 -3.21 12.13
CA ASP A 70 6.95 -2.95 10.87
C ASP A 70 6.70 -1.51 10.39
N PRO A 71 7.71 -0.61 10.47
CA PRO A 71 7.58 0.77 10.03
C PRO A 71 7.32 0.89 8.51
N ARG A 72 7.78 -0.07 7.70
CA ARG A 72 7.51 -0.06 6.24
C ARG A 72 6.06 -0.40 5.95
N LEU A 73 5.47 -1.31 6.70
CA LEU A 73 4.06 -1.66 6.59
C LEU A 73 3.18 -0.45 6.95
N LEU A 74 3.50 0.22 8.07
CA LEU A 74 2.79 1.42 8.51
C LEU A 74 2.93 2.57 7.51
N ALA A 75 4.14 2.80 7.00
CA ALA A 75 4.38 3.80 5.97
C ALA A 75 3.62 3.49 4.68
N LEU A 76 3.56 2.23 4.25
CA LEU A 76 2.83 1.83 3.04
C LEU A 76 1.34 2.08 3.18
N TYR A 77 0.75 1.77 4.35
CA TYR A 77 -0.64 2.07 4.65
C TYR A 77 -0.93 3.57 4.48
N HIS A 78 -0.15 4.42 5.13
CA HIS A 78 -0.33 5.87 5.08
C HIS A 78 -0.13 6.44 3.66
N MET A 79 0.83 5.91 2.90
CA MET A 79 0.99 6.30 1.49
C MET A 79 -0.21 5.92 0.62
N LEU A 80 -0.84 4.77 0.86
CA LEU A 80 -2.05 4.35 0.12
C LEU A 80 -3.28 5.16 0.51
N ALA A 81 -3.39 5.53 1.79
CA ALA A 81 -4.41 6.45 2.27
C ALA A 81 -4.23 7.84 1.63
N ALA A 82 -3.00 8.32 1.52
CA ALA A 82 -2.68 9.58 0.83
C ALA A 82 -3.08 9.56 -0.65
N GLU A 83 -2.82 8.46 -1.37
CA GLU A 83 -3.24 8.33 -2.77
C GLU A 83 -4.76 8.30 -2.94
N LEU A 84 -5.49 7.66 -2.02
CA LEU A 84 -6.96 7.71 -2.03
C LEU A 84 -7.52 9.10 -1.76
N ALA A 85 -6.96 9.82 -0.79
CA ALA A 85 -7.34 11.19 -0.49
C ALA A 85 -7.08 12.11 -1.69
N LYS A 86 -5.93 11.94 -2.35
CA LYS A 86 -5.58 12.67 -3.58
C LYS A 86 -6.58 12.41 -4.70
N ARG A 87 -7.00 11.15 -4.93
CA ARG A 87 -8.05 10.81 -5.90
C ARG A 87 -9.40 11.43 -5.55
N ALA A 88 -9.71 11.54 -4.27
CA ALA A 88 -10.90 12.24 -3.76
C ALA A 88 -10.79 13.77 -3.79
N ARG A 89 -9.66 14.33 -4.26
CA ARG A 89 -9.33 15.77 -4.23
C ARG A 89 -9.23 16.37 -2.82
N ASP A 90 -9.08 15.53 -1.81
CA ASP A 90 -8.80 15.94 -0.44
C ASP A 90 -7.29 16.11 -0.24
N THR A 91 -6.81 17.30 -0.61
CA THR A 91 -5.38 17.63 -0.58
C THR A 91 -4.80 17.71 0.83
N LEU A 92 -5.61 18.13 1.81
CA LEU A 92 -5.19 18.25 3.21
C LEU A 92 -4.97 16.88 3.82
N THR A 93 -5.93 15.97 3.65
CA THR A 93 -5.78 14.59 4.13
C THR A 93 -4.63 13.88 3.40
N ALA A 94 -4.49 14.08 2.09
CA ALA A 94 -3.39 13.51 1.33
C ALA A 94 -2.01 13.96 1.85
N SER A 95 -1.85 15.24 2.18
CA SER A 95 -0.59 15.75 2.74
C SER A 95 -0.32 15.22 4.14
N THR A 96 -1.35 15.16 4.98
CA THR A 96 -1.24 14.64 6.36
C THR A 96 -0.80 13.17 6.36
N GLU A 97 -1.46 12.34 5.56
CA GLU A 97 -1.16 10.92 5.47
C GLU A 97 0.24 10.68 4.87
N LYS A 98 0.64 11.46 3.86
CA LYS A 98 2.00 11.39 3.34
C LYS A 98 3.04 11.73 4.41
N GLN A 99 2.81 12.75 5.23
CA GLN A 99 3.73 13.10 6.31
C GLN A 99 3.84 11.96 7.34
N ARG A 100 2.71 11.37 7.75
CA ARG A 100 2.70 10.21 8.67
C ARG A 100 3.52 9.04 8.13
N ALA A 101 3.45 8.77 6.83
CA ALA A 101 4.28 7.75 6.20
C ALA A 101 5.78 8.06 6.33
N LEU A 102 6.17 9.31 6.09
CA LEU A 102 7.56 9.74 6.20
C LEU A 102 8.06 9.72 7.65
N ASP A 103 7.23 10.14 8.60
CA ASP A 103 7.55 10.12 10.02
C ASP A 103 7.80 8.68 10.51
N ALA A 104 6.98 7.72 10.07
CA ALA A 104 7.15 6.30 10.40
C ALA A 104 8.49 5.73 9.88
N LEU A 105 8.89 6.10 8.66
CA LEU A 105 10.19 5.69 8.11
C LEU A 105 11.34 6.39 8.82
N HIS A 106 11.20 7.68 9.09
CA HIS A 106 12.22 8.47 9.75
C HIS A 106 12.51 7.99 11.17
N ALA A 107 11.46 7.71 11.95
CA ALA A 107 11.59 7.16 13.31
C ALA A 107 12.31 5.80 13.34
N ALA A 108 12.27 5.06 12.23
CA ALA A 108 12.96 3.78 12.05
C ALA A 108 14.32 3.90 11.33
N GLU A 109 14.79 5.12 11.07
CA GLU A 109 16.02 5.40 10.32
C GLU A 109 16.04 4.78 8.90
N ILE A 110 14.86 4.59 8.31
CA ILE A 110 14.70 4.06 6.95
C ILE A 110 14.64 5.23 5.97
N ALA A 111 15.40 5.11 4.87
CA ALA A 111 15.40 6.11 3.81
C ALA A 111 13.99 6.28 3.20
N ALA A 112 13.55 7.52 3.03
CA ALA A 112 12.20 7.84 2.57
C ALA A 112 11.88 7.25 1.18
N ASP A 113 12.89 7.09 0.32
CA ASP A 113 12.74 6.53 -1.03
C ASP A 113 12.51 5.02 -1.04
N ALA A 114 12.80 4.32 0.07
CA ALA A 114 12.50 2.90 0.23
C ALA A 114 11.01 2.60 0.02
N ILE A 115 10.12 3.56 0.34
CA ILE A 115 8.68 3.39 0.18
C ILE A 115 8.24 3.20 -1.28
N TYR A 116 9.01 3.72 -2.24
CA TYR A 116 8.71 3.57 -3.67
C TYR A 116 9.04 2.17 -4.18
N GLN A 117 9.82 1.39 -3.43
CA GLN A 117 10.01 -0.02 -3.72
C GLN A 117 8.74 -0.82 -3.41
N ASP A 118 8.01 -0.41 -2.36
CA ASP A 118 6.85 -1.12 -1.80
C ASP A 118 5.49 -0.58 -2.29
N CYS A 119 5.43 0.69 -2.71
CA CYS A 119 4.22 1.29 -3.27
C CYS A 119 4.36 1.62 -4.76
N VAL A 120 3.71 0.82 -5.61
CA VAL A 120 3.71 0.99 -7.07
C VAL A 120 2.84 2.17 -7.52
N VAL A 121 1.77 2.46 -6.79
CA VAL A 121 0.85 3.55 -7.12
C VAL A 121 1.30 4.91 -6.60
N CYS A 122 2.25 4.93 -5.65
CA CYS A 122 2.72 6.13 -4.99
C CYS A 122 3.98 6.72 -5.62
N THR A 123 4.47 6.16 -6.73
CA THR A 123 5.69 6.65 -7.36
C THR A 123 5.46 8.08 -7.83
N PRO A 124 6.31 9.05 -7.46
CA PRO A 124 6.20 10.39 -8.00
C PRO A 124 6.32 10.28 -9.51
N THR A 125 5.32 10.74 -10.24
CA THR A 125 5.49 11.06 -11.66
C THR A 125 6.58 12.10 -11.72
N ILE A 126 7.82 11.68 -12.02
CA ILE A 126 8.89 12.58 -12.42
C ILE A 126 8.40 13.17 -13.75
N PRO A 127 8.02 14.46 -13.80
CA PRO A 127 7.73 15.10 -15.07
C PRO A 127 9.06 15.35 -15.77
N GLY A 128 9.30 14.66 -16.89
CA GLY A 128 10.44 14.94 -17.76
C GLY A 128 11.45 13.79 -17.87
N LYS A 129 11.20 12.90 -18.83
CA LYS A 129 12.19 12.54 -19.84
C LYS A 129 11.53 12.61 -21.21
#